data_AF-A0A4Q5LBG6-F1
#
_entry.id   AF-A0A4Q5LBG6-F1
#
_cell.length_a   1.000
_cell.length_b   1.000
_cell.length_c   1.000
_cell.angle_alpha   90.00
_cell.angle_beta   90.00
_cell.angle_gamma   90.00
#
_symmetry.space_group_name_H-M   'P 1'
#
loop_
_entity.id
_entity.type
_entity.pdbx_description
1 polymer ?
#
loop_
_entity_poly.entity_id
_entity_poly.type
_entity_poly.pdbx_seq_one_letter_code
_entity_poly.pdbx_strand_id
1 'polypeptide(L)'
;MSLTPLNESGRWPNAGRSLSVLVAVAAVLWLWVQLPAWYAAGHAADETGQRLTHLVYNEWTALALVAAANLIVARGTTAPMWRLGQCIELRGMKGAFVFILGLLFHLLVGGFGVVVLGLTLFDAPAAAPFASN
;
A
#
# COMPACT_ATOMS: atom_id res chain seq x y z
N MET A 1 50.53 3.99 -9.20
CA MET A 1 49.20 3.85 -9.83
C MET A 1 48.23 3.55 -8.68
N SER A 2 47.56 4.58 -8.19
CA SER A 2 46.68 4.50 -7.01
C SER A 2 45.30 4.07 -7.47
N LEU A 3 44.81 2.93 -6.96
CA LEU A 3 43.43 2.50 -7.16
C LEU A 3 42.56 3.38 -6.27
N THR A 4 41.97 4.41 -6.87
CA THR A 4 40.88 5.17 -6.23
C THR A 4 39.78 4.17 -5.88
N PRO A 5 39.36 4.04 -4.60
CA PRO A 5 38.19 3.22 -4.29
C PRO A 5 37.01 3.82 -5.03
N LEU A 6 36.36 3.01 -5.86
CA LEU A 6 35.13 3.38 -6.53
C LEU A 6 34.12 3.75 -5.45
N ASN A 7 33.88 5.05 -5.32
CA ASN A 7 32.79 5.71 -4.62
C ASN A 7 31.65 4.75 -4.24
N GLU A 8 31.54 4.44 -2.94
CA GLU A 8 30.55 3.60 -2.26
C GLU A 8 29.10 4.12 -2.35
N SER A 9 28.70 4.69 -3.49
CA SER A 9 27.33 5.09 -3.76
C SER A 9 26.43 3.92 -4.20
N GLY A 10 27.02 2.75 -4.45
CA GLY A 10 26.32 1.47 -4.63
C GLY A 10 25.82 0.90 -3.32
N ARG A 11 24.95 1.63 -2.61
CA ARG A 11 24.31 1.12 -1.39
C ARG A 11 23.36 0.00 -1.81
N TRP A 12 23.87 -1.23 -1.83
CA TRP A 12 23.11 -2.44 -2.11
C TRP A 12 21.79 -2.42 -1.33
N PRO A 13 20.68 -2.91 -1.92
CA PRO A 13 19.43 -2.99 -1.22
C PRO A 13 19.62 -3.69 0.13
N ASN A 14 19.18 -3.05 1.20
CA ASN A 14 19.28 -3.57 2.55
C ASN A 14 17.89 -4.06 2.98
N ALA A 15 17.79 -5.33 3.39
CA ALA A 15 16.55 -5.94 3.87
C ALA A 15 15.87 -5.14 5.00
N GLY A 16 16.66 -4.56 5.92
CA GLY A 16 16.18 -3.66 6.97
C GLY A 16 15.55 -2.39 6.42
N ARG A 17 16.12 -1.76 5.39
CA ARG A 17 15.50 -0.58 4.76
C ARG A 17 14.16 -0.94 4.09
N SER A 18 14.13 -2.06 3.37
CA SER A 18 12.92 -2.56 2.72
C SER A 18 11.84 -2.97 3.73
N LEU A 19 12.24 -3.51 4.89
CA LEU A 19 11.36 -3.79 6.00
C LEU A 19 10.80 -2.50 6.62
N SER A 20 11.64 -1.48 6.84
CA SER A 20 11.18 -0.17 7.34
C SER A 20 10.15 0.47 6.41
N VAL A 21 10.33 0.36 5.09
CA VAL A 21 9.32 0.83 4.13
C VAL A 21 8.01 0.07 4.29
N LEU A 22 8.07 -1.26 4.34
CA LEU A 22 6.89 -2.10 4.50
C LEU A 22 6.13 -1.76 5.80
N VAL A 23 6.84 -1.62 6.92
CA VAL A 23 6.28 -1.25 8.22
C VAL A 23 5.68 0.16 8.18
N ALA A 24 6.37 1.13 7.57
CA ALA A 24 5.86 2.49 7.46
C ALA A 24 4.57 2.55 6.62
N VAL A 25 4.51 1.85 5.49
CA VAL A 25 3.30 1.77 4.67
C VAL A 25 2.16 1.10 5.45
N ALA A 26 2.44 -0.01 6.14
CA ALA A 26 1.44 -0.69 6.96
C ALA A 26 0.92 0.21 8.10
N ALA A 27 1.80 0.98 8.76
CA ALA A 27 1.41 1.92 9.80
C ALA A 27 0.53 3.05 9.28
N VAL A 28 0.83 3.60 8.10
CA VAL A 28 0.00 4.63 7.44
C VAL A 28 -1.39 4.08 7.10
N LEU A 29 -1.46 2.88 6.51
CA LEU A 29 -2.74 2.23 6.20
C LEU A 29 -3.53 1.93 7.47
N TRP A 30 -2.86 1.43 8.52
CA TRP A 30 -3.50 1.18 9.81
C TRP A 30 -4.06 2.47 10.40
N LEU A 31 -3.28 3.56 10.42
CA LEU A 31 -3.73 4.86 10.92
C LEU A 31 -4.95 5.36 10.15
N TRP A 32 -4.91 5.23 8.81
CA TRP A 32 -6.05 5.59 7.97
C TRP A 32 -7.32 4.81 8.36
N VAL A 33 -7.22 3.50 8.63
CA VAL A 33 -8.39 2.71 9.09
C VAL A 33 -8.90 3.14 10.47
N GLN A 34 -8.04 3.61 11.37
CA GLN A 34 -8.44 3.98 12.74
C GLN A 34 -9.03 5.38 12.87
N LEU A 35 -8.68 6.29 11.95
CA LEU A 35 -9.04 7.71 12.01
C LEU A 35 -10.55 7.99 12.13
N PRO A 36 -11.48 7.27 11.46
CA PRO A 36 -12.91 7.52 11.61
C PRO A 36 -13.41 7.29 13.05
N ALA A 37 -13.00 6.17 13.65
CA ALA A 37 -13.41 5.80 14.99
C ALA A 37 -12.80 6.75 16.03
N TRP A 38 -11.53 7.11 15.87
CA TRP A 38 -10.87 8.10 16.73
C TRP A 38 -11.53 9.48 16.63
N TYR A 39 -11.86 9.92 15.42
CA TYR A 39 -12.52 11.20 15.20
C TYR A 39 -13.91 11.26 15.81
N ALA A 40 -14.73 10.22 15.60
CA ALA A 40 -16.09 10.10 16.15
C ALA A 40 -16.11 10.00 17.69
N ALA A 41 -15.07 9.45 18.32
CA ALA A 41 -14.98 9.38 19.78
C ALA A 41 -14.69 10.74 20.43
N GLY A 42 -14.02 11.65 19.70
CA GLY A 42 -13.61 12.97 20.22
C GLY A 42 -14.51 14.14 19.80
N HIS A 43 -15.33 13.97 18.75
CA HIS A 43 -16.20 15.01 18.22
C HIS A 43 -17.62 14.44 18.14
N ALA A 44 -18.56 15.06 18.85
CA ALA A 44 -19.97 14.83 18.60
C ALA A 44 -20.22 15.07 17.10
N ALA A 45 -21.09 14.27 16.50
CA ALA A 45 -21.31 14.17 15.05
C ALA A 45 -21.74 15.50 14.39
N ASP A 46 -20.83 16.46 14.30
CA ASP A 46 -21.00 17.71 13.59
C ASP A 46 -21.08 17.39 12.09
N GLU A 47 -22.00 18.03 11.37
CA GLU A 47 -22.22 17.81 9.94
C GLU A 47 -20.92 17.96 9.12
N THR A 48 -20.05 18.88 9.53
CA THR A 48 -18.73 19.10 8.92
C THR A 48 -17.83 17.87 9.07
N GLY A 49 -17.86 17.22 10.23
CA GLY A 49 -17.13 16.00 10.52
C GLY A 49 -17.60 14.84 9.65
N GLN A 50 -18.91 14.63 9.54
CA GLN A 50 -19.47 13.59 8.67
C GLN A 50 -19.15 13.80 7.20
N ARG A 51 -19.22 15.04 6.69
CA ARG A 51 -18.83 15.36 5.31
C ARG A 51 -17.35 15.08 5.04
N LEU A 52 -16.47 15.43 5.98
CA LEU A 52 -15.05 15.14 5.86
C LEU A 52 -14.78 13.64 5.85
N THR A 53 -15.46 12.89 6.71
CA THR A 53 -15.39 11.43 6.74
C THR A 53 -15.85 10.84 5.41
N HIS A 54 -16.97 11.28 4.83
CA HIS A 54 -17.38 10.80 3.51
C HIS A 54 -16.39 11.12 2.39
N LEU A 55 -15.74 12.29 2.44
CA LEU A 55 -14.77 12.68 1.42
C LEU A 55 -13.46 11.88 1.50
N VAL A 56 -13.01 11.56 2.71
CA VAL A 56 -11.77 10.80 2.94
C VAL A 56 -12.01 9.28 2.87
N TYR A 57 -13.16 8.80 3.32
CA TYR A 57 -13.52 7.39 3.42
C TYR A 57 -14.58 7.01 2.39
N ASN A 58 -14.27 7.26 1.11
CA ASN A 58 -15.01 6.68 0.00
C ASN A 58 -14.18 5.61 -0.71
N GLU A 59 -14.84 4.84 -1.57
CA GLU A 59 -14.29 3.70 -2.28
C GLU A 59 -13.13 4.12 -3.19
N TRP A 60 -13.23 5.25 -3.87
CA TRP A 60 -12.18 5.76 -4.76
C TRP A 60 -10.92 6.15 -4.00
N THR A 61 -11.06 6.80 -2.86
CA THR A 61 -9.93 7.12 -1.97
C THR A 61 -9.29 5.83 -1.46
N ALA A 62 -10.09 4.85 -1.06
CA ALA A 62 -9.58 3.53 -0.63
C ALA A 62 -8.79 2.83 -1.75
N LEU A 63 -9.32 2.80 -2.97
CA LEU A 63 -8.65 2.23 -4.14
C LEU A 63 -7.35 2.96 -4.47
N ALA A 64 -7.34 4.30 -4.42
CA ALA A 64 -6.14 5.10 -4.63
C ALA A 64 -5.06 4.80 -3.57
N LEU A 65 -5.44 4.70 -2.29
CA LEU A 65 -4.52 4.32 -1.21
C LEU A 65 -3.96 2.91 -1.41
N VAL A 66 -4.80 1.93 -1.75
CA VAL A 66 -4.39 0.55 -2.04
C VAL A 66 -3.38 0.51 -3.19
N ALA A 67 -3.66 1.22 -4.29
CA ALA A 67 -2.79 1.28 -5.45
C ALA A 67 -1.44 1.95 -5.10
N ALA A 68 -1.48 3.09 -4.41
CA ALA A 68 -0.28 3.81 -3.98
C ALA A 68 0.57 2.96 -3.02
N ALA A 69 -0.05 2.31 -2.03
CA ALA A 69 0.65 1.45 -1.08
C ALA A 69 1.32 0.26 -1.77
N ASN A 70 0.61 -0.40 -2.69
CA ASN A 70 1.19 -1.46 -3.52
C ASN A 70 2.35 -0.95 -4.38
N LEU A 71 2.22 0.22 -5.00
CA LEU A 71 3.30 0.79 -5.80
C LEU A 71 4.55 1.10 -4.96
N ILE A 72 4.36 1.66 -3.77
CA ILE A 72 5.45 1.98 -2.83
C ILE A 72 6.14 0.71 -2.36
N VAL A 73 5.39 -0.31 -1.93
CA VAL A 73 5.97 -1.59 -1.49
C VAL A 73 6.64 -2.32 -2.66
N ALA A 74 6.07 -2.27 -3.86
CA ALA A 74 6.69 -2.86 -5.04
C ALA A 74 8.06 -2.23 -5.33
N ARG A 75 8.18 -0.90 -5.23
CA ARG A 75 9.43 -0.17 -5.50
C ARG A 75 10.44 -0.18 -4.34
N GLY A 76 9.97 -0.08 -3.10
CA GLY A 76 10.81 0.06 -1.92
C GLY A 76 11.16 -1.27 -1.23
N THR A 77 10.40 -2.33 -1.49
CA THR A 77 10.54 -3.62 -0.81
C THR A 77 10.69 -4.77 -1.80
N THR A 78 9.70 -5.01 -2.66
CA THR A 78 9.64 -6.22 -3.49
C THR A 78 10.68 -6.24 -4.60
N ALA A 79 10.79 -5.18 -5.41
CA ALA A 79 11.76 -5.12 -6.51
C ALA A 79 13.24 -5.10 -6.02
N PRO A 80 13.61 -4.37 -4.96
CA PRO A 80 14.97 -4.43 -4.43
C PRO A 80 15.33 -5.83 -3.88
N MET A 81 14.41 -6.51 -3.21
CA MET A 81 14.65 -7.86 -2.69
C MET A 81 14.66 -8.92 -3.79
N TRP A 82 13.84 -8.77 -4.83
CA TRP A 82 13.89 -9.64 -6.01
C TRP A 82 15.27 -9.58 -6.69
N ARG A 83 15.81 -8.37 -6.87
CA ARG A 83 17.16 -8.17 -7.45
C ARG A 83 18.26 -8.80 -6.60
N LEU A 84 18.17 -8.68 -5.27
CA LEU A 84 19.10 -9.39 -4.36
C LEU A 84 18.99 -10.91 -4.49
N GLY A 85 17.79 -11.44 -4.67
CA GLY A 85 17.55 -12.88 -4.84
C GLY A 85 18.20 -13.48 -6.09
N GLN A 86 18.52 -12.66 -7.09
CA GLN A 86 19.27 -13.07 -8.29
C GLN A 86 20.79 -13.11 -8.06
N CYS A 87 21.30 -12.50 -6.99
CA CYS A 87 22.69 -12.61 -6.58
C CYS A 87 22.87 -13.81 -5.63
N ILE A 88 23.41 -14.92 -6.15
CA ILE A 88 23.61 -16.18 -5.41
C ILE A 88 24.43 -15.96 -4.12
N GLU A 89 25.36 -15.00 -4.12
CA GLU A 89 26.19 -14.64 -2.96
C GLU A 89 25.43 -13.96 -1.80
N LEU A 90 24.28 -13.33 -2.06
CA LEU A 90 23.52 -12.56 -1.06
C LEU A 90 22.21 -13.26 -0.67
N ARG A 91 22.13 -14.57 -0.90
CA ARG A 91 21.00 -15.47 -0.56
C ARG A 91 20.87 -15.66 0.97
N GLY A 92 20.76 -14.56 1.70
CA GLY A 92 20.53 -14.54 3.13
C GLY A 92 19.05 -14.71 3.45
N MET A 93 18.76 -15.51 4.49
CA MET A 93 17.41 -15.80 5.00
C MET A 93 16.58 -14.53 5.27
N LYS A 94 17.23 -13.42 5.67
CA LYS A 94 16.60 -12.12 5.93
C LYS A 94 15.99 -11.48 4.67
N GLY A 95 16.68 -11.53 3.53
CA GLY A 95 16.19 -10.95 2.28
C GLY A 95 14.99 -11.72 1.72
N ALA A 96 15.07 -13.05 1.76
CA ALA A 96 13.96 -13.93 1.37
C ALA A 96 12.72 -13.71 2.24
N PHE A 97 12.90 -13.57 3.56
CA PHE A 97 11.80 -13.27 4.48
C PHE A 97 11.09 -11.95 4.15
N VAL A 98 11.86 -10.87 3.98
CA VAL A 98 11.28 -9.54 3.64
C VAL A 98 10.60 -9.56 2.27
N PHE A 99 11.14 -10.31 1.30
CA PHE A 99 10.52 -10.51 0.01
C PHE A 99 9.15 -11.20 0.13
N ILE A 100 9.07 -12.30 0.90
CA ILE A 100 7.81 -13.01 1.15
C ILE A 100 6.79 -12.09 1.83
N LEU A 101 7.20 -11.30 2.81
CA LEU A 101 6.31 -10.30 3.43
C LEU A 101 5.79 -9.28 2.42
N GLY A 102 6.64 -8.81 1.50
CA GLY A 102 6.22 -7.93 0.40
C GLY A 102 5.20 -8.58 -0.53
N LEU A 103 5.39 -9.86 -0.89
CA LEU A 103 4.43 -10.62 -1.70
C LEU A 103 3.09 -10.81 -0.97
N LEU A 104 3.13 -11.20 0.30
CA LEU A 104 1.92 -11.34 1.12
C LEU A 104 1.17 -10.01 1.24
N PHE A 105 1.89 -8.90 1.42
CA PHE A 105 1.30 -7.57 1.41
C PHE A 105 0.56 -7.28 0.11
N HIS A 106 1.18 -7.55 -1.04
CA HIS A 106 0.54 -7.36 -2.35
C HIS A 106 -0.72 -8.18 -2.51
N LEU A 107 -0.71 -9.44 -2.09
CA LEU A 107 -1.88 -10.32 -2.18
C LEU A 107 -3.02 -9.85 -1.28
N LEU A 108 -2.72 -9.50 -0.03
CA LEU A 108 -3.74 -9.07 0.94
C LEU A 108 -4.32 -7.70 0.57
N VAL A 109 -3.46 -6.70 0.39
CA VAL A 109 -3.88 -5.31 0.14
C VAL A 109 -4.40 -5.15 -1.29
N GLY A 110 -3.76 -5.80 -2.27
CA GLY A 110 -4.25 -5.83 -3.64
C GLY A 110 -5.56 -6.60 -3.78
N GLY A 111 -5.68 -7.76 -3.11
CA GLY A 111 -6.93 -8.54 -3.06
C GLY A 111 -8.09 -7.75 -2.47
N PHE A 112 -7.85 -7.03 -1.36
CA PHE A 112 -8.82 -6.09 -0.80
C PHE A 112 -9.26 -5.03 -1.83
N GLY A 113 -8.32 -4.44 -2.56
CA GLY A 113 -8.64 -3.48 -3.63
C GLY A 113 -9.52 -4.07 -4.75
N VAL A 114 -9.25 -5.31 -5.15
CA VAL A 114 -10.08 -6.01 -6.16
C VAL A 114 -11.49 -6.24 -5.62
N VAL A 115 -11.65 -6.61 -4.35
CA VAL A 115 -12.97 -6.78 -3.72
C VAL A 115 -13.72 -5.45 -3.70
N VAL A 116 -13.09 -4.36 -3.24
CA VAL A 116 -13.72 -3.02 -3.23
C VAL A 116 -14.13 -2.62 -4.64
N LEU A 117 -13.24 -2.75 -5.62
CA LEU A 117 -13.55 -2.42 -7.02
C LEU A 117 -14.70 -3.27 -7.56
N GLY A 118 -14.74 -4.56 -7.24
CA GLY A 118 -15.83 -5.45 -7.60
C GLY A 118 -17.16 -4.98 -7.03
N LEU A 119 -17.21 -4.69 -5.72
CA LEU A 119 -18.42 -4.17 -5.08
C LEU A 119 -18.87 -2.85 -5.72
N THR A 120 -17.94 -1.90 -5.94
CA THR A 120 -18.28 -0.61 -6.56
C THR A 120 -18.81 -0.75 -8.00
N LEU A 121 -18.26 -1.67 -8.80
CA LEU A 121 -18.68 -1.86 -10.19
C LEU A 121 -19.97 -2.67 -10.33
N PHE A 122 -20.23 -3.62 -9.43
CA PHE A 122 -21.40 -4.50 -9.48
C PHE A 122 -22.61 -3.97 -8.68
N ASP A 123 -22.43 -2.99 -7.79
CA ASP A 123 -23.53 -2.26 -7.13
C ASP A 123 -24.09 -1.09 -7.98
N ALA A 124 -23.62 -0.90 -9.22
CA ALA A 124 -24.19 0.12 -10.10
C ALA A 124 -25.68 -0.18 -10.34
N PRO A 125 -26.62 0.69 -9.90
CA PRO A 125 -28.04 0.44 -10.13
C PRO A 125 -28.27 0.36 -11.63
N ALA A 126 -28.94 -0.72 -12.06
CA ALA A 126 -29.40 -0.86 -13.43
C ALA A 126 -30.13 0.43 -13.81
N ALA A 127 -29.49 1.25 -14.65
CA ALA A 127 -30.08 2.48 -15.13
C ALA A 127 -31.41 2.11 -15.77
N ALA A 128 -32.52 2.47 -15.11
CA ALA A 128 -33.85 2.24 -15.63
C ALA A 128 -33.91 2.89 -17.02
N PRO A 129 -34.20 2.13 -18.09
CA PRO A 129 -34.29 2.72 -19.41
C PRO A 129 -35.38 3.78 -19.38
N PHE A 130 -35.01 5.00 -19.77
CA PHE A 130 -35.89 6.16 -19.89
C PHE A 130 -37.25 5.74 -20.46
N ALA A 131 -38.30 5.87 -19.65
CA ALA A 131 -39.67 5.89 -20.15
C ALA A 131 -39.86 7.22 -20.89
N SER A 132 -39.80 7.18 -22.21
CA SER A 132 -40.24 8.27 -23.07
C SER A 132 -41.76 8.37 -23.00
N ASN A 133 -42.27 9.51 -22.51
CA ASN A 133 -43.65 9.94 -22.73
C ASN A 133 -43.85 10.46 -24.16
#